data_AF-A0A812X1T4-F1
#
_entry.id   AF-A0A812X1T4-F1
#
_cell.length_a   1.000
_cell.length_b   1.000
_cell.length_c   1.000
_cell.angle_alpha   90.00
_cell.angle_beta   90.00
_cell.angle_gamma   90.00
#
_symmetry.space_group_name_H-M   'P 1'
#
loop_
_entity.id
_entity.type
_entity.pdbx_description
1 polymer ?
#
loop_
_entity_poly.entity_id
_entity_poly.type
_entity_poly.pdbx_seq_one_letter_code
_entity_poly.pdbx_strand_id
1 'polypeptide(L)'
;MFGSGRDFVFSVSREDVQKMQTPMLVLMGLDQYHPAETAREIARLAPAAELVERWKDSPELIEEAVDKILSFLARWGVGIVRADL
;
A
#
# COMPACT_ATOMS: atom_id res chain seq x y z
N MET A 1 2.06 -2.11 14.54
CA MET A 1 2.17 -3.00 13.37
C MET A 1 3.37 -3.94 13.47
N PHE A 2 4.42 -3.60 14.24
CA PHE A 2 5.58 -4.46 14.56
C PHE A 2 5.85 -4.48 16.07
N GLY A 3 6.45 -5.57 16.57
CA GLY A 3 6.72 -5.83 17.99
C GLY A 3 6.08 -7.14 18.46
N SER A 4 6.84 -7.97 19.18
CA SER A 4 6.62 -9.42 19.50
C SER A 4 7.15 -10.43 18.45
N GLY A 5 8.33 -10.17 17.87
CA GLY A 5 9.04 -11.17 17.05
C GLY A 5 8.53 -11.33 15.61
N ARG A 6 7.70 -10.40 15.13
CA ARG A 6 7.27 -10.34 13.72
C ARG A 6 7.92 -9.16 13.00
N ASP A 7 8.45 -9.45 11.82
CA ASP A 7 9.17 -8.54 10.92
C ASP A 7 8.32 -8.09 9.71
N PHE A 8 7.02 -8.45 9.70
CA PHE A 8 6.06 -8.14 8.64
C PHE A 8 4.71 -7.67 9.19
N VAL A 9 3.74 -7.36 8.33
CA VAL A 9 2.40 -6.90 8.76
C VAL A 9 1.66 -7.95 9.59
N PHE A 10 0.79 -7.50 10.49
CA PHE A 10 0.11 -8.38 11.45
C PHE A 10 -0.84 -9.41 10.81
N SER A 11 -1.54 -9.01 9.75
CA SER A 11 -2.76 -9.70 9.31
C SER A 11 -2.54 -10.80 8.29
N VAL A 12 -1.44 -10.76 7.55
CA VAL A 12 -1.19 -11.63 6.40
C VAL A 12 0.29 -12.01 6.33
N SER A 13 0.57 -13.19 5.81
CA SER A 13 1.94 -13.62 5.51
C SER A 13 2.44 -13.01 4.19
N ARG A 14 3.74 -13.16 3.92
CA ARG A 14 4.34 -12.78 2.64
C ARG A 14 3.75 -13.60 1.47
N GLU A 15 3.47 -14.88 1.69
CA GLU A 15 2.85 -15.77 0.70
C GLU A 15 1.42 -15.32 0.37
N ASP A 16 0.67 -14.86 1.36
CA ASP A 16 -0.66 -14.29 1.13
C ASP A 16 -0.56 -13.04 0.25
N VAL A 17 0.37 -12.13 0.55
CA VAL A 17 0.61 -10.90 -0.24
C VAL A 17 1.00 -11.23 -1.68
N GLN A 18 1.83 -12.25 -1.92
CA GLN A 18 2.19 -12.69 -3.27
C GLN A 18 1.00 -13.16 -4.11
N LYS A 19 -0.05 -13.67 -3.46
CA LYS A 19 -1.26 -14.15 -4.14
C LYS A 19 -2.30 -13.05 -4.37
N MET A 20 -2.16 -11.88 -3.73
CA MET A 20 -3.12 -10.78 -3.84
C MET A 20 -3.14 -10.17 -5.24
N GLN A 21 -4.21 -10.46 -6.00
CA GLN A 21 -4.43 -9.86 -7.32
C GLN A 21 -5.08 -8.47 -7.25
N THR A 22 -5.63 -8.12 -6.08
CA THR A 22 -6.21 -6.80 -5.87
C THR A 22 -5.13 -5.73 -6.03
N PRO A 23 -5.31 -4.74 -6.93
CA PRO A 23 -4.39 -3.63 -7.06
C PRO A 23 -4.22 -2.89 -5.73
N MET A 24 -2.97 -2.54 -5.40
CA MET A 24 -2.67 -1.81 -4.16
C MET A 24 -1.84 -0.56 -4.42
N LEU A 25 -2.23 0.55 -3.81
CA LEU A 25 -1.39 1.75 -3.71
C LEU A 25 -0.86 1.84 -2.28
N VAL A 26 0.43 1.56 -2.10
CA VAL A 26 1.11 1.56 -0.80
C VAL A 26 1.73 2.93 -0.56
N LEU A 27 1.26 3.64 0.49
CA LEU A 27 1.87 4.88 0.94
C LEU A 27 2.88 4.55 2.06
N MET A 28 4.14 4.89 1.85
CA MET A 28 5.24 4.49 2.72
C MET A 28 5.16 5.16 4.10
N GLY A 29 5.26 4.35 5.15
CA GLY A 29 5.54 4.82 6.51
C GLY A 29 7.03 5.03 6.74
N LEU A 30 7.38 5.86 7.74
CA LEU A 30 8.76 6.19 8.11
C LEU A 30 9.03 6.07 9.62
N ASP A 31 8.10 5.49 10.38
CA ASP A 31 8.20 5.39 11.84
C ASP A 31 8.40 3.93 12.30
N GLN A 32 8.68 3.74 13.60
CA GLN A 32 8.94 2.41 14.18
C GLN A 32 7.77 1.42 14.02
N TYR A 33 6.54 1.92 13.91
CA TYR A 33 5.35 1.11 13.74
C TYR A 33 4.99 0.89 12.28
N HIS A 34 5.51 1.71 11.36
CA HIS A 34 5.31 1.63 9.93
C HIS A 34 6.65 1.78 9.19
N PRO A 35 7.56 0.79 9.26
CA PRO A 35 8.88 0.89 8.65
C PRO A 35 8.81 0.97 7.12
N ALA A 36 9.70 1.76 6.54
CA ALA A 36 9.84 1.89 5.09
C ALA A 36 10.15 0.55 4.41
N GLU A 37 10.93 -0.31 5.06
CA GLU A 37 11.29 -1.63 4.54
C GLU A 37 10.07 -2.50 4.27
N THR A 38 9.11 -2.52 5.21
CA THR A 38 7.86 -3.26 5.05
C THR A 38 7.07 -2.75 3.86
N ALA A 39 6.95 -1.42 3.67
CA ALA A 39 6.24 -0.84 2.53
C ALA A 39 6.88 -1.26 1.19
N ARG A 40 8.22 -1.22 1.11
CA ARG A 40 8.95 -1.70 -0.07
C ARG A 40 8.77 -3.20 -0.28
N GLU A 41 8.73 -3.98 0.79
CA GLU A 41 8.54 -5.42 0.70
C GLU A 41 7.15 -5.79 0.19
N ILE A 42 6.09 -5.16 0.70
CA ILE A 42 4.72 -5.35 0.20
C ILE A 42 4.67 -5.01 -1.30
N ALA A 43 5.24 -3.88 -1.70
CA ALA A 43 5.26 -3.45 -3.09
C ALA A 43 6.05 -4.40 -4.02
N ARG A 44 7.06 -5.11 -3.51
CA ARG A 44 7.78 -6.15 -4.26
C ARG A 44 7.02 -7.46 -4.35
N LEU A 45 6.28 -7.83 -3.30
CA LEU A 45 5.60 -9.13 -3.22
C LEU A 45 4.28 -9.13 -4.00
N ALA A 46 3.50 -8.06 -3.89
CA ALA A 46 2.19 -7.99 -4.51
C ALA A 46 2.28 -7.72 -6.03
N PRO A 47 1.68 -8.56 -6.89
CA PRO A 47 1.80 -8.47 -8.35
C PRO A 47 1.35 -7.14 -8.97
N ALA A 48 0.40 -6.44 -8.34
CA ALA A 48 -0.21 -5.21 -8.84
C ALA A 48 -0.09 -4.05 -7.85
N ALA A 49 1.02 -3.98 -7.12
CA ALA A 49 1.27 -2.90 -6.17
C ALA A 49 2.08 -1.75 -6.77
N GLU A 50 1.69 -0.53 -6.41
CA GLU A 50 2.44 0.70 -6.65
C GLU A 50 2.87 1.27 -5.29
N LEU A 51 4.06 1.87 -5.23
CA LEU A 51 4.61 2.47 -4.00
C LEU A 51 4.71 3.99 -4.14
N VAL A 52 4.36 4.70 -3.07
CA VAL A 52 4.57 6.14 -2.89
C VAL A 52 5.50 6.34 -1.70
N GLU A 53 6.77 6.67 -1.96
CA GLU A 53 7.78 6.78 -0.90
C GLU A 53 7.68 8.08 -0.09
N ARG A 54 7.19 9.17 -0.71
CA ARG A 54 7.03 10.48 -0.07
C ARG A 54 5.66 11.05 -0.42
N TRP A 55 4.91 11.48 0.58
CA TRP A 55 3.50 11.89 0.39
C TRP A 55 2.97 12.89 1.43
N LYS A 56 3.74 13.20 2.48
CA LYS A 56 3.27 14.03 3.60
C LYS A 56 4.26 15.08 4.09
N ASP A 57 5.42 15.21 3.43
CA ASP A 57 6.51 16.05 3.94
C ASP A 57 6.33 17.55 3.59
N SER A 58 5.52 17.87 2.58
CA SER A 58 5.21 19.25 2.16
C SER A 58 3.82 19.33 1.51
N PRO A 59 3.22 20.54 1.41
CA PRO A 59 1.95 20.73 0.71
C PRO A 59 1.96 20.22 -0.73
N GLU A 60 3.05 20.44 -1.47
CA GLU A 60 3.20 20.01 -2.86
C GLU A 60 3.19 18.49 -2.97
N LEU A 61 3.89 17.79 -2.06
CA LEU A 61 3.89 16.33 -2.02
C LEU A 61 2.54 15.75 -1.60
N ILE A 62 1.78 16.47 -0.80
CA ILE A 62 0.41 16.09 -0.44
C ILE A 62 -0.49 16.21 -1.68
N GLU A 63 -0.40 17.29 -2.45
CA GLU A 63 -1.15 17.47 -3.69
C GLU A 63 -0.79 16.36 -4.72
N GLU A 64 0.50 16.10 -4.94
CA GLU A 64 0.95 15.00 -5.80
C GLU A 64 0.43 13.63 -5.34
N ALA A 65 0.42 13.38 -4.03
CA ALA A 65 -0.11 12.14 -3.47
C ALA A 65 -1.62 12.03 -3.67
N VAL A 66 -2.38 13.12 -3.50
CA VAL A 66 -3.82 13.16 -3.76
C VAL A 66 -4.11 12.85 -5.23
N ASP A 67 -3.42 13.50 -6.16
CA ASP A 67 -3.58 13.24 -7.59
C ASP A 67 -3.28 11.79 -7.96
N LYS A 68 -2.25 11.20 -7.34
CA LYS A 68 -1.91 9.79 -7.53
C LYS A 68 -2.98 8.85 -6.97
N ILE A 69 -3.52 9.14 -5.78
CA ILE A 69 -4.63 8.37 -5.18
C ILE A 69 -5.86 8.44 -6.08
N LEU A 70 -6.26 9.65 -6.52
CA LEU A 70 -7.42 9.83 -7.38
C LEU A 70 -7.24 9.11 -8.72
N SER A 71 -6.06 9.20 -9.33
CA SER A 71 -5.74 8.50 -10.58
C SER A 71 -5.76 6.98 -10.41
N PHE A 72 -5.26 6.47 -9.28
CA PHE A 72 -5.30 5.04 -8.96
C PHE A 72 -6.75 4.55 -8.77
N LEU A 73 -7.57 5.30 -8.03
CA LEU A 73 -8.98 4.99 -7.82
C LEU A 73 -9.81 5.12 -9.10
N ALA A 74 -9.50 6.07 -9.99
CA ALA A 74 -10.15 6.15 -11.29
C ALA A 74 -9.85 4.92 -12.16
N ARG A 75 -8.60 4.40 -12.10
CA ARG A 75 -8.17 3.20 -12.83
C ARG A 75 -8.77 1.90 -12.29
N TRP A 76 -8.86 1.77 -10.96
CA TRP A 76 -9.16 0.49 -10.30
C TRP A 76 -10.43 0.48 -9.45
N GLY A 77 -10.95 1.64 -9.07
CA GLY A 77 -12.12 1.80 -8.19
C GLY A 77 -13.46 1.66 -8.91
N VAL A 78 -13.50 1.76 -10.25
CA VAL A 78 -14.72 1.52 -11.04
C VAL A 78 -14.85 0.00 -11.30
N GLY A 79 -15.24 -0.75 -10.27
CA GLY A 79 -15.43 -2.21 -10.38
C GLY A 79 -15.47 -2.97 -9.05
N ILE A 80 -15.06 -2.37 -7.93
CA ILE A 80 -15.02 -3.03 -6.61
C ILE A 80 -16.41 -3.10 -5.93
N VAL A 81 -17.45 -2.53 -6.54
CA VAL A 81 -18.86 -2.73 -6.14
C VAL A 81 -19.59 -3.60 -7.18
N ARG A 82 -19.20 -4.87 -7.31
CA ARG A 82 -20.10 -5.99 -7.70
C ARG A 82 -19.43 -7.33 -7.33
N ALA A 83 -19.64 -7.72 -6.08
CA ALA A 83 -19.83 -9.10 -5.70
C ALA A 83 -21.05 -9.10 -4.77
N ASP A 84 -22.21 -9.28 -5.39
CA ASP A 84 -23.37 -10.02 -4.89
C ASP A 84 -23.47 -10.15 -3.36
N LEU A 85 -24.28 -9.27 -2.76
CA LEU A 85 -25.08 -9.52 -1.55
C LEU A 85 -26.53 -9.20 -1.86
#